data_AF-A0A4Q1K2G1-F1
#
_entry.id   AF-A0A4Q1K2G1-F1
#
_cell.length_a   1.000
_cell.length_b   1.000
_cell.length_c   1.000
_cell.angle_alpha   90.00
_cell.angle_beta   90.00
_cell.angle_gamma   90.00
#
_symmetry.space_group_name_H-M   'P 1'
#
loop_
_entity.id
_entity.type
_entity.pdbx_description
1 polymer ?
#
loop_
_entity_poly.entity_id
_entity_poly.type
_entity_poly.pdbx_seq_one_letter_code
_entity_poly.pdbx_strand_id
1 'polypeptide(L)'
;MSDAPKVSALSLSSIRAKKELEAQLKPVQRHHDELPTEPFTETQMLEQWVKYANRLGEKGYKIVEALLLINDPKLDGTRIIHELPNESSKIDFESEKHDLLGYLRGKLHNHNITIDIKINESIELKKAFTTQEKYDRLNGINPALDLLRKTFDLDL
;
A
#
# COMPACT_ATOMS: atom_id res chain seq x y z
N MET A 1 47.78 59.10 -11.12
CA MET A 1 47.43 57.83 -11.80
C MET A 1 48.15 56.74 -11.01
N SER A 2 47.59 56.25 -9.90
CA SER A 2 46.69 55.08 -9.80
C SER A 2 47.34 53.81 -10.37
N ASP A 3 47.32 52.62 -9.77
CA ASP A 3 46.90 52.04 -8.50
C ASP A 3 47.29 50.54 -8.64
N ALA A 4 47.63 49.85 -7.55
CA ALA A 4 47.44 48.40 -7.33
C ALA A 4 48.41 47.85 -6.27
N PRO A 5 47.92 47.41 -5.09
CA PRO A 5 48.75 46.67 -4.16
C PRO A 5 48.80 45.18 -4.55
N LYS A 6 50.01 44.63 -4.65
CA LYS A 6 50.27 43.18 -4.77
C LYS A 6 49.74 42.46 -3.53
N VAL A 7 48.55 41.87 -3.65
CA VAL A 7 48.00 40.98 -2.62
C VAL A 7 48.61 39.58 -2.77
N SER A 8 49.46 39.23 -1.79
CA SER A 8 50.08 37.90 -1.65
C SER A 8 49.02 36.82 -1.44
N ALA A 9 49.18 35.69 -2.14
CA ALA A 9 48.28 34.53 -2.13
C ALA A 9 48.17 33.78 -0.78
N LEU A 10 48.86 34.26 0.26
CA LEU A 10 48.95 33.65 1.60
C LEU A 10 48.71 34.68 2.72
N SER A 11 47.84 35.67 2.48
CA SER A 11 47.50 36.66 3.51
C SER A 11 46.48 36.09 4.52
N LEU A 12 46.65 36.34 5.82
CA LEU A 12 45.76 35.83 6.89
C LEU A 12 44.28 36.21 6.69
N SER A 13 44.04 37.29 5.95
CA SER A 13 42.71 37.75 5.57
C SER A 13 42.01 36.82 4.58
N SER A 14 42.73 36.20 3.63
CA SER A 14 42.12 35.26 2.66
C SER A 14 41.81 33.90 3.29
N ILE A 15 42.59 33.46 4.28
CA ILE A 15 42.30 32.22 5.05
C ILE A 15 41.05 32.39 5.90
N ARG A 16 40.87 33.57 6.54
CA ARG A 16 39.65 33.88 7.32
C ARG A 16 38.42 33.99 6.42
N ALA A 17 38.52 34.69 5.30
CA ALA A 17 37.43 34.82 4.34
C ALA A 17 36.99 33.46 3.76
N LYS A 18 37.94 32.56 3.47
CA LYS A 18 37.63 31.20 2.99
C LYS A 18 36.97 30.33 4.07
N LYS A 19 37.43 30.43 5.32
CA LYS A 19 36.88 29.69 6.47
C LYS A 19 35.47 30.18 6.86
N GLU A 20 35.20 31.48 6.73
CA GLU A 20 33.86 32.06 6.95
C GLU A 20 32.87 31.69 5.84
N LEU A 21 33.34 31.59 4.60
CA LEU A 21 32.52 31.12 3.48
C LEU A 21 32.19 29.63 3.60
N GLU A 22 33.16 28.79 3.98
CA GLU A 22 32.96 27.36 4.26
C GLU A 22 32.03 27.13 5.48
N ALA A 23 32.05 28.02 6.47
CA ALA A 23 31.13 27.94 7.62
C ALA A 23 29.68 28.31 7.24
N GLN A 24 29.48 29.20 6.27
CA GLN A 24 28.16 29.57 5.74
C GLN A 24 27.60 28.56 4.74
N LEU A 25 28.47 27.76 4.10
CA LEU A 25 28.10 26.68 3.18
C LEU A 25 27.84 25.34 3.88
N LYS A 26 27.86 25.29 5.22
CA LYS A 26 27.35 24.10 5.92
C LYS A 26 25.90 23.89 5.47
N PRO A 27 25.57 22.76 4.83
CA PRO A 27 24.19 22.48 4.49
C PRO A 27 23.43 22.52 5.79
N VAL A 28 22.49 23.46 5.90
CA VAL A 28 21.47 23.45 6.95
C VAL A 28 20.90 22.05 6.91
N GLN A 29 21.25 21.27 7.92
CA GLN A 29 20.81 19.91 8.06
C GLN A 29 19.31 20.05 8.32
N ARG A 30 18.54 19.96 7.22
CA ARG A 30 17.09 19.99 7.29
C ARG A 30 16.74 18.82 8.19
N HIS A 31 16.36 19.12 9.43
CA HIS A 31 15.65 18.16 10.25
C HIS A 31 14.46 17.75 9.40
N HIS A 32 14.55 16.57 8.79
CA HIS A 32 13.40 15.93 8.21
C HIS A 32 12.50 15.71 9.42
N ASP A 33 11.36 16.39 9.49
CA ASP A 33 10.38 16.18 10.55
C ASP A 33 10.22 14.67 10.71
N GLU A 34 10.65 14.11 11.85
CA GLU A 34 10.56 12.68 12.09
C GLU A 34 9.08 12.34 12.10
N LEU A 35 8.63 11.71 11.02
CA LEU A 35 7.25 11.30 10.85
C LEU A 35 6.89 10.33 12.01
N PRO A 36 5.65 10.37 12.53
CA PRO A 36 5.25 9.48 13.62
C PRO A 36 5.52 8.00 13.33
N THR A 37 6.09 7.29 14.31
CA THR A 37 6.40 5.85 14.25
C THR A 37 5.85 5.12 15.47
N GLU A 38 4.61 5.40 15.85
CA GLU A 38 3.99 4.80 17.03
C GLU A 38 3.84 3.28 16.86
N PRO A 39 4.13 2.47 17.89
CA PRO A 39 3.90 1.03 17.82
C PRO A 39 2.40 0.74 17.75
N PHE A 40 2.02 -0.25 16.93
CA PHE A 40 0.64 -0.71 16.79
C PHE A 40 0.59 -2.24 16.85
N THR A 41 -0.58 -2.79 17.19
CA THR A 41 -0.81 -4.23 17.26
C THR A 41 -1.44 -4.77 15.98
N GLU A 42 -1.29 -6.07 15.75
CA GLU A 42 -1.95 -6.75 14.62
C GLU A 42 -3.48 -6.58 14.67
N THR A 43 -4.08 -6.64 15.86
CA THR A 43 -5.51 -6.41 16.05
C THR A 43 -5.94 -5.00 15.61
N GLN A 44 -5.17 -3.97 15.97
CA GLN A 44 -5.45 -2.59 15.53
C GLN A 44 -5.31 -2.46 14.01
N MET A 45 -4.29 -3.10 13.43
CA MET A 45 -4.10 -3.14 11.98
C MET A 45 -5.29 -3.80 11.27
N LEU A 46 -5.70 -4.98 11.71
CA LEU A 46 -6.84 -5.71 11.14
C LEU A 46 -8.14 -4.93 11.27
N GLU A 47 -8.37 -4.29 12.42
CA GLU A 47 -9.56 -3.45 12.62
C GLU A 47 -9.60 -2.30 11.59
N GLN A 48 -8.48 -1.60 11.37
CA GLN A 48 -8.42 -0.53 10.39
C GLN A 48 -8.52 -1.05 8.96
N TRP A 49 -7.91 -2.20 8.66
CA TRP A 49 -7.99 -2.87 7.36
C TRP A 49 -9.43 -3.20 6.98
N VAL A 50 -10.17 -3.86 7.87
CA VAL A 50 -11.59 -4.23 7.66
C VAL A 50 -12.47 -2.97 7.53
N LYS A 51 -12.25 -1.95 8.36
CA LYS A 51 -12.97 -0.66 8.24
C LYS A 51 -12.74 -0.02 6.88
N TYR A 52 -11.52 -0.06 6.36
CA TYR A 52 -11.20 0.48 5.04
C TYR A 52 -11.91 -0.32 3.93
N ALA A 53 -11.86 -1.65 4.00
CA ALA A 53 -12.52 -2.53 3.03
C ALA A 53 -14.04 -2.30 2.97
N ASN A 54 -14.71 -2.26 4.13
CA ASN A 54 -16.16 -2.01 4.20
C ASN A 54 -16.51 -0.63 3.61
N ARG A 55 -15.71 0.40 3.90
CA ARG A 55 -15.90 1.74 3.35
C ARG A 55 -15.77 1.77 1.83
N LEU A 56 -14.86 0.99 1.25
CA LEU A 56 -14.76 0.84 -0.20
C LEU A 56 -16.00 0.13 -0.77
N GLY A 57 -16.47 -0.90 -0.07
CA GLY A 57 -17.71 -1.60 -0.38
C GLY A 57 -18.94 -0.70 -0.44
N GLU A 58 -19.10 0.17 0.56
CA GLU A 58 -20.19 1.17 0.64
C GLU A 58 -20.12 2.19 -0.51
N LYS A 59 -18.91 2.51 -0.99
CA LYS A 59 -18.69 3.39 -2.14
C LYS A 59 -18.88 2.69 -3.51
N GLY A 60 -19.19 1.40 -3.51
CA GLY A 60 -19.41 0.61 -4.73
C GLY A 60 -18.17 -0.11 -5.26
N TYR A 61 -17.00 0.01 -4.63
CA TYR A 61 -15.77 -0.68 -5.01
C TYR A 61 -15.75 -2.14 -4.50
N LYS A 62 -16.76 -2.92 -4.89
CA LYS A 62 -17.01 -4.28 -4.41
C LYS A 62 -15.89 -5.28 -4.72
N ILE A 63 -15.20 -5.10 -5.84
CA ILE A 63 -14.06 -5.95 -6.20
C ILE A 63 -12.91 -5.75 -5.20
N VAL A 64 -12.56 -4.49 -4.91
CA VAL A 64 -11.47 -4.14 -4.00
C VAL A 64 -11.80 -4.57 -2.56
N GLU A 65 -13.05 -4.35 -2.11
CA GLU A 65 -13.55 -4.87 -0.85
C GLU A 65 -13.33 -6.39 -0.74
N ALA A 66 -13.73 -7.15 -1.77
CA ALA A 66 -13.57 -8.59 -1.79
C ALA A 66 -12.09 -9.03 -1.80
N LEU A 67 -11.20 -8.30 -2.48
CA LEU A 67 -9.76 -8.56 -2.49
C LEU A 67 -9.10 -8.27 -1.14
N LEU A 68 -9.56 -7.25 -0.42
CA LEU A 68 -9.08 -6.92 0.92
C LEU A 68 -9.52 -7.95 1.96
N LEU A 69 -10.73 -8.51 1.80
CA LEU A 69 -11.35 -9.45 2.74
C LEU A 69 -11.16 -10.92 2.32
N ILE A 70 -10.33 -11.21 1.32
CA ILE A 70 -10.13 -12.59 0.84
C ILE A 70 -9.46 -13.49 1.87
N ASN A 71 -8.59 -12.91 2.69
CA ASN A 71 -7.94 -13.48 3.86
C ASN A 71 -7.49 -12.35 4.78
N ASP A 72 -7.17 -12.68 6.02
CA ASP A 72 -6.62 -11.72 6.98
C ASP A 72 -5.13 -11.51 6.69
N PRO A 73 -4.68 -10.26 6.44
CA PRO A 73 -3.26 -9.99 6.26
C PRO A 73 -2.51 -10.21 7.58
N LYS A 74 -1.24 -10.58 7.48
CA LYS A 74 -0.39 -10.87 8.65
C LYS A 74 0.57 -9.73 8.92
N LEU A 75 0.81 -9.44 10.20
CA LEU A 75 1.77 -8.42 10.61
C LEU A 75 3.16 -9.02 10.92
N ASP A 76 4.20 -8.49 10.29
CA ASP A 76 5.62 -8.78 10.58
C ASP A 76 6.35 -7.48 10.90
N GLY A 77 6.42 -7.13 12.19
CA GLY A 77 6.92 -5.84 12.65
C GLY A 77 6.02 -4.68 12.19
N THR A 78 6.44 -3.96 11.15
CA THR A 78 5.65 -2.89 10.48
C THR A 78 5.23 -3.27 9.06
N ARG A 79 5.59 -4.46 8.60
CA ARG A 79 5.30 -4.98 7.27
C ARG A 79 4.02 -5.81 7.32
N ILE A 80 3.04 -5.39 6.55
CA ILE A 80 1.78 -6.09 6.37
C ILE A 80 1.93 -7.01 5.16
N ILE A 81 1.73 -8.30 5.36
CA ILE A 81 1.82 -9.32 4.31
C ILE A 81 0.41 -9.73 3.94
N HIS A 82 -0.01 -9.40 2.72
CA HIS A 82 -1.30 -9.80 2.16
C HIS A 82 -1.11 -10.85 1.08
N GLU A 83 -1.94 -11.89 1.11
CA GLU A 83 -1.88 -12.98 0.13
C GLU A 83 -2.99 -12.83 -0.91
N LEU A 84 -2.66 -12.95 -2.18
CA LEU A 84 -3.62 -12.88 -3.29
C LEU A 84 -3.53 -14.14 -4.17
N PRO A 85 -4.64 -14.59 -4.76
CA PRO A 85 -4.70 -15.88 -5.42
C PRO A 85 -3.86 -15.96 -6.70
N ASN A 86 -3.73 -14.85 -7.44
CA ASN A 86 -3.04 -14.79 -8.73
C ASN A 86 -2.56 -13.37 -9.06
N GLU A 87 -1.78 -13.24 -10.14
CA GLU A 87 -1.20 -11.96 -10.57
C GLU A 87 -2.26 -10.92 -10.96
N SER A 88 -3.37 -11.33 -11.57
CA SER A 88 -4.47 -10.40 -11.91
C SER A 88 -5.03 -9.71 -10.66
N SER A 89 -5.29 -10.48 -9.61
CA SER A 89 -5.76 -9.95 -8.33
C SER A 89 -4.75 -8.99 -7.69
N LYS A 90 -3.45 -9.26 -7.88
CA LYS A 90 -2.37 -8.39 -7.43
C LYS A 90 -2.37 -7.06 -8.19
N ILE A 91 -2.54 -7.07 -9.51
CA ILE A 91 -2.65 -5.85 -10.32
C ILE A 91 -3.83 -5.00 -9.85
N ASP A 92 -5.00 -5.63 -9.66
CA ASP A 92 -6.22 -4.95 -9.17
C ASP A 92 -6.05 -4.37 -7.75
N PHE A 93 -5.29 -5.05 -6.89
CA PHE A 93 -4.98 -4.55 -5.56
C PHE A 93 -3.95 -3.40 -5.58
N GLU A 94 -2.94 -3.48 -6.47
CA GLU A 94 -1.88 -2.48 -6.53
C GLU A 94 -2.38 -1.08 -6.90
N SER A 95 -3.47 -0.96 -7.66
CA SER A 95 -4.08 0.34 -7.95
C SER A 95 -4.63 1.04 -6.70
N GLU A 96 -5.04 0.29 -5.68
CA GLU A 96 -5.66 0.80 -4.44
C GLU A 96 -4.69 0.78 -3.26
N LYS A 97 -3.54 0.11 -3.41
CA LYS A 97 -2.50 -0.05 -2.37
C LYS A 97 -2.02 1.28 -1.82
N HIS A 98 -1.87 2.30 -2.68
CA HIS A 98 -1.38 3.61 -2.26
C HIS A 98 -2.31 4.27 -1.25
N ASP A 99 -3.61 4.29 -1.55
CA ASP A 99 -4.63 4.93 -0.71
C ASP A 99 -4.84 4.16 0.60
N LEU A 100 -4.81 2.83 0.54
CA LEU A 100 -4.84 1.98 1.73
C LEU A 100 -3.63 2.26 2.65
N LEU A 101 -2.44 2.32 2.08
CA LEU A 101 -1.21 2.57 2.84
C LEU A 101 -1.22 3.97 3.46
N GLY A 102 -1.68 4.99 2.74
CA GLY A 102 -1.89 6.33 3.30
C GLY A 102 -2.90 6.34 4.46
N TYR A 103 -4.01 5.63 4.30
CA TYR A 103 -5.02 5.48 5.34
C TYR A 103 -4.47 4.80 6.60
N LEU A 104 -3.76 3.68 6.46
CA LEU A 104 -3.22 2.93 7.59
C LEU A 104 -2.17 3.74 8.34
N ARG A 105 -1.25 4.40 7.63
CA ARG A 105 -0.23 5.28 8.25
C ARG A 105 -0.87 6.39 9.07
N GLY A 106 -1.94 7.01 8.54
CA GLY A 106 -2.68 8.06 9.24
C GLY A 106 -3.49 7.57 10.44
N LYS A 107 -4.05 6.35 10.39
CA LYS A 107 -4.87 5.79 11.47
C LYS A 107 -4.09 5.10 12.57
N LEU A 108 -2.94 4.52 12.24
CA LEU A 108 -2.06 3.82 13.17
C LEU A 108 -0.87 4.68 13.61
N HIS A 109 -0.82 5.95 13.17
CA HIS A 109 0.24 6.92 13.51
C HIS A 109 1.66 6.36 13.29
N ASN A 110 1.83 5.57 12.23
CA ASN A 110 3.08 4.91 11.92
C ASN A 110 3.40 4.96 10.43
N HIS A 111 4.39 5.78 10.07
CA HIS A 111 4.82 5.97 8.67
C HIS A 111 5.73 4.86 8.14
N ASN A 112 6.22 3.97 9.00
CA ASN A 112 7.05 2.83 8.60
C ASN A 112 6.23 1.68 8.02
N ILE A 113 4.89 1.76 8.06
CA ILE A 113 4.02 0.73 7.50
C ILE A 113 4.30 0.52 6.01
N THR A 114 4.53 -0.74 5.65
CA THR A 114 4.67 -1.19 4.24
C THR A 114 3.73 -2.35 3.98
N ILE A 115 3.22 -2.47 2.75
CA ILE A 115 2.37 -3.59 2.34
C ILE A 115 3.10 -4.42 1.30
N ASP A 116 3.29 -5.69 1.61
CA ASP A 116 3.83 -6.72 0.74
C ASP A 116 2.72 -7.63 0.24
N ILE A 117 2.78 -7.95 -1.05
CA ILE A 117 1.81 -8.84 -1.69
C ILE A 117 2.53 -10.15 -2.01
N LYS A 118 1.97 -11.26 -1.55
CA LYS A 118 2.42 -12.61 -1.91
C LYS A 118 1.35 -13.30 -2.75
N ILE A 119 1.77 -14.00 -3.80
CA ILE A 119 0.86 -14.83 -4.58
C ILE A 119 0.75 -16.18 -3.89
N ASN A 120 -0.49 -16.60 -3.61
CA ASN A 120 -0.80 -17.89 -3.04
C ASN A 120 -1.96 -18.53 -3.81
N GLU A 121 -1.63 -19.31 -4.83
CA GLU A 121 -2.59 -20.03 -5.68
C GLU A 121 -3.43 -21.05 -4.90
N SER A 122 -3.00 -21.46 -3.70
CA SER A 122 -3.82 -22.32 -2.83
C SER A 122 -5.07 -21.60 -2.31
N ILE A 123 -5.09 -20.27 -2.30
CA ILE A 123 -6.30 -19.48 -2.01
C ILE A 123 -7.33 -19.64 -3.13
N GLU A 124 -6.88 -19.69 -4.39
CA GLU A 124 -7.75 -19.94 -5.53
C GLU A 124 -8.39 -21.33 -5.43
N LEU A 125 -7.62 -22.35 -5.06
CA LEU A 125 -8.14 -23.70 -4.84
C LEU A 125 -9.18 -23.78 -3.71
N LYS A 126 -9.05 -22.97 -2.66
CA LYS A 126 -10.02 -22.93 -1.53
C LYS A 126 -11.29 -22.14 -1.86
N LYS A 127 -11.22 -21.18 -2.79
CA LYS A 127 -12.36 -20.38 -3.27
C LYS A 127 -12.85 -20.79 -4.66
N ALA A 128 -12.32 -21.86 -5.23
CA ALA A 128 -12.79 -22.41 -6.49
C ALA A 128 -14.25 -22.77 -6.29
N PHE A 129 -15.14 -21.89 -6.74
CA PHE A 129 -16.56 -22.15 -6.74
C PHE A 129 -16.76 -23.50 -7.41
N THR A 130 -17.32 -24.44 -6.69
CA THR A 130 -17.77 -25.71 -7.26
C THR A 130 -18.68 -25.39 -8.44
N THR A 131 -18.80 -26.30 -9.42
CA THR A 131 -19.72 -26.08 -10.56
C THR A 131 -21.11 -25.70 -10.08
N GLN A 132 -21.52 -26.28 -8.94
CA GLN A 132 -22.73 -25.97 -8.20
C GLN A 132 -22.80 -24.50 -7.72
N GLU A 133 -21.77 -23.98 -7.04
CA GLU A 133 -21.78 -22.58 -6.55
C GLU A 133 -21.73 -21.56 -7.70
N LYS A 134 -21.03 -21.88 -8.79
CA LYS A 134 -21.05 -21.05 -10.02
C LYS A 134 -22.46 -21.02 -10.60
N TYR A 135 -23.11 -22.18 -10.68
CA TYR A 135 -24.49 -22.30 -11.15
C TYR A 135 -25.46 -21.50 -10.27
N ASP A 136 -25.39 -21.63 -8.94
CA ASP A 136 -26.30 -20.96 -8.02
C ASP A 136 -26.17 -19.43 -8.09
N ARG A 137 -24.94 -18.91 -8.23
CA ARG A 137 -24.69 -17.48 -8.42
C ARG A 137 -25.25 -16.97 -9.75
N LEU A 138 -25.05 -17.71 -10.84
CA LEU A 138 -25.56 -17.32 -12.16
C LEU A 138 -27.10 -17.40 -12.21
N ASN A 139 -27.69 -18.42 -11.58
CA ASN A 139 -29.13 -18.58 -11.48
C ASN A 139 -29.79 -17.47 -10.63
N GLY A 140 -29.10 -16.97 -9.59
CA GLY A 140 -29.56 -15.80 -8.82
C GLY A 140 -29.59 -14.50 -9.63
N ILE A 141 -28.79 -14.39 -10.69
CA ILE A 141 -28.78 -13.24 -11.63
C ILE A 141 -29.82 -13.44 -12.73
N ASN A 142 -29.96 -14.68 -13.23
CA ASN A 142 -30.92 -15.02 -14.28
C ASN A 142 -31.60 -16.38 -13.98
N PRO A 143 -32.84 -16.37 -13.46
CA PRO A 143 -33.59 -17.60 -13.16
C PRO A 143 -33.88 -18.48 -14.39
N ALA A 144 -33.76 -17.93 -15.61
CA ALA A 144 -33.93 -18.71 -16.83
C ALA A 144 -32.82 -19.77 -17.02
N LEU A 145 -31.72 -19.68 -16.27
CA LEU A 145 -30.66 -20.69 -16.29
C LEU A 145 -31.11 -22.02 -15.68
N ASP A 146 -31.97 -22.02 -14.66
CA ASP A 146 -32.52 -23.26 -14.11
C ASP A 146 -33.52 -23.91 -15.07
N LEU A 147 -34.29 -23.10 -15.79
CA LEU A 147 -35.13 -23.59 -16.87
C LEU A 147 -34.29 -24.22 -17.99
N LEU A 148 -33.19 -23.57 -18.39
CA LEU A 148 -32.28 -24.07 -19.41
C LEU A 148 -31.64 -25.40 -18.99
N ARG A 149 -31.11 -25.48 -17.75
CA ARG A 149 -30.53 -26.72 -17.22
C ARG A 149 -31.52 -27.88 -17.26
N LYS A 150 -32.75 -27.65 -16.78
CA LYS A 150 -33.81 -28.67 -16.76
C LYS A 150 -34.31 -29.06 -18.14
N THR A 151 -34.36 -28.11 -19.07
CA THR A 151 -34.85 -28.36 -20.44
C THR A 151 -33.88 -29.22 -21.24
N PHE A 152 -32.57 -29.09 -20.96
CA PHE A 152 -31.51 -29.79 -21.67
C PHE A 152 -30.87 -30.95 -20.87
N ASP A 153 -31.42 -31.26 -19.68
CA ASP A 153 -30.97 -32.33 -18.79
C ASP A 153 -29.44 -32.30 -18.54
N LEU A 154 -28.92 -31.10 -18.26
CA LEU A 154 -27.48 -30.89 -18.08
C LEU A 154 -27.06 -31.23 -16.64
N ASP A 155 -26.10 -32.14 -16.49
CA ASP A 155 -25.44 -32.45 -15.22
C ASP A 155 -24.56 -31.28 -14.74
N LEU A 156 -24.40 -31.14 -13.42
CA LEU A 156 -23.58 -30.13 -12.73
C LEU A 156 -22.29 -30.72 -12.16
#